data_AF-A0A9C9Y479-F1
#
_entry.id   AF-A0A9C9Y479-F1
#
_cell.length_a   1.000
_cell.length_b   1.000
_cell.length_c   1.000
_cell.angle_alpha   90.00
_cell.angle_beta   90.00
_cell.angle_gamma   90.00
#
_symmetry.space_group_name_H-M   'P 1'
#
loop_
_entity.id
_entity.type
_entity.pdbx_description
1 polymer ?
#
loop_
_entity_poly.entity_id
_entity_poly.type
_entity_poly.pdbx_seq_one_letter_code
_entity_poly.pdbx_strand_id
1 'polypeptide(L)'
;SNYFPINSILEIGTSLGIGTYTLAIANPKAEITTLEGCTETLKIAKQYLSKNSTNTINYIQGDFDKTLEKNLTKKYDLIYFDGNHQKTPTINYFESCLKVAHNDSIFIFDDIYWSKEMTEAWEYIKSHQKVAITIDFFHLGIVFFRKEQVKENFIIRG
;
A
#
# COMPACT_ATOMS: atom_id res chain seq x y z
N SER A 1 16.04 13.16 -10.82
CA SER A 1 16.63 13.05 -9.48
C SER A 1 15.97 11.87 -8.79
N ASN A 2 16.72 10.81 -8.46
CA ASN A 2 16.17 9.59 -7.86
C ASN A 2 16.46 9.56 -6.37
N TYR A 3 15.70 10.30 -5.57
CA TYR A 3 15.89 10.34 -4.12
C TYR A 3 15.32 9.11 -3.40
N PHE A 4 14.46 8.31 -4.05
CA PHE A 4 13.97 7.01 -3.58
C PHE A 4 13.78 6.05 -4.77
N PRO A 5 14.68 5.07 -5.01
CA PRO A 5 14.49 4.09 -6.08
C PRO A 5 13.41 3.08 -5.64
N ILE A 6 12.18 3.29 -6.08
CA ILE A 6 11.08 2.32 -5.89
C ILE A 6 11.26 1.21 -6.93
N ASN A 7 11.61 0.00 -6.51
CA ASN A 7 11.78 -1.14 -7.41
C ASN A 7 10.74 -2.24 -7.15
N SER A 8 10.29 -2.39 -5.91
CA SER A 8 9.32 -3.40 -5.49
C SER A 8 8.12 -2.73 -4.84
N ILE A 9 6.95 -2.92 -5.46
CA ILE A 9 5.67 -2.36 -5.02
C ILE A 9 4.74 -3.50 -4.59
N LEU A 10 4.07 -3.34 -3.46
CA LEU A 10 2.93 -4.17 -3.04
C LEU A 10 1.66 -3.33 -3.07
N GLU A 11 0.59 -3.88 -3.63
CA GLU A 11 -0.75 -3.30 -3.59
C GLU A 11 -1.72 -4.30 -2.93
N ILE A 12 -2.53 -3.82 -1.99
CA ILE A 12 -3.57 -4.59 -1.32
C ILE A 12 -4.91 -4.01 -1.76
N GLY A 13 -5.57 -4.67 -2.72
CA GLY A 13 -6.77 -4.16 -3.38
C GLY A 13 -6.54 -3.84 -4.87
N THR A 14 -6.49 -4.85 -5.74
CA THR A 14 -6.35 -4.63 -7.19
C THR A 14 -7.61 -4.02 -7.81
N SER A 15 -8.78 -4.46 -7.37
CA SER A 15 -10.09 -4.19 -7.97
C SER A 15 -10.06 -4.41 -9.49
N LEU A 16 -10.42 -3.40 -10.29
CA LEU A 16 -10.40 -3.45 -11.76
C LEU A 16 -9.01 -3.17 -12.37
N GLY A 17 -7.97 -2.98 -11.54
CA GLY A 17 -6.57 -2.79 -11.97
C GLY A 17 -6.19 -1.34 -12.28
N ILE A 18 -7.02 -0.36 -11.92
CA ILE A 18 -6.73 1.07 -12.17
C ILE A 18 -5.64 1.61 -11.23
N GLY A 19 -5.70 1.26 -9.94
CA GLY A 19 -4.63 1.56 -8.98
C GLY A 19 -3.30 0.96 -9.42
N THR A 20 -3.31 -0.34 -9.73
CA THR A 20 -2.14 -1.08 -10.24
C THR A 20 -1.56 -0.43 -11.49
N TYR A 21 -2.42 0.00 -12.43
CA TYR A 21 -1.98 0.66 -13.64
C TYR A 21 -1.37 2.03 -13.36
N THR A 22 -1.93 2.79 -12.42
CA THR A 22 -1.39 4.09 -11.99
C THR A 22 0.02 3.92 -11.40
N LEU A 23 0.21 2.90 -10.56
CA LEU A 23 1.53 2.53 -10.04
C LEU A 23 2.51 2.14 -11.15
N ALA A 24 2.04 1.37 -12.14
CA ALA A 24 2.83 0.93 -13.28
C ALA A 24 3.31 2.12 -14.14
N ILE A 25 2.43 3.07 -14.50
CA ILE A 25 2.82 4.22 -15.31
C ILE A 25 3.72 5.20 -14.53
N ALA A 26 3.53 5.32 -13.21
CA ALA A 26 4.36 6.16 -12.36
C ALA A 26 5.81 5.64 -12.29
N ASN A 27 5.99 4.32 -12.39
CA ASN A 27 7.30 3.69 -12.46
C ASN A 27 7.32 2.44 -13.35
N PRO A 28 7.60 2.58 -14.65
CA PRO A 28 7.55 1.47 -15.62
C PRO A 28 8.55 0.34 -15.39
N LYS A 29 9.51 0.52 -14.47
CA LYS A 29 10.55 -0.47 -14.16
C LYS A 29 10.30 -1.22 -12.85
N ALA A 30 9.32 -0.78 -12.05
CA ALA A 30 9.01 -1.44 -10.79
C ALA A 30 8.35 -2.80 -11.03
N GLU A 31 8.69 -3.77 -10.19
CA GLU A 31 7.95 -5.03 -10.05
C GLU A 31 6.77 -4.78 -9.10
N ILE A 32 5.56 -5.12 -9.55
CA ILE A 32 4.34 -4.88 -8.78
C ILE A 32 3.75 -6.22 -8.36
N THR A 33 3.53 -6.42 -7.08
CA THR A 33 2.71 -7.49 -6.54
C THR A 33 1.37 -6.91 -6.13
N THR A 34 0.26 -7.45 -6.61
CA THR A 34 -1.09 -6.95 -6.27
C THR A 34 -1.99 -8.08 -5.78
N LEU A 35 -2.79 -7.80 -4.75
CA LEU A 35 -3.71 -8.75 -4.11
C LEU A 35 -5.15 -8.41 -4.44
N GLU A 36 -5.92 -9.42 -4.86
CA GLU A 36 -7.35 -9.30 -5.13
C GLU A 36 -8.16 -10.46 -4.53
N GLY A 37 -9.23 -10.11 -3.79
CA GLY A 37 -10.12 -11.09 -3.17
C GLY A 37 -11.15 -11.68 -4.14
N CYS A 38 -11.60 -10.91 -5.13
CA CYS A 38 -12.64 -11.30 -6.07
C CYS A 38 -12.06 -11.81 -7.40
N THR A 39 -12.39 -13.06 -7.73
CA THR A 39 -11.94 -13.72 -8.97
C THR A 39 -12.33 -12.93 -10.23
N GLU A 40 -13.54 -12.36 -10.26
CA GLU A 40 -14.07 -11.71 -11.45
C GLU A 40 -13.42 -10.35 -11.71
N THR A 41 -13.20 -9.54 -10.67
CA THR A 41 -12.48 -8.26 -10.79
C THR A 41 -11.02 -8.52 -11.17
N LEU A 42 -10.37 -9.51 -10.57
CA LEU A 42 -9.00 -9.89 -10.92
C LEU A 42 -8.87 -10.31 -12.39
N LYS A 43 -9.87 -11.03 -12.92
CA LYS A 43 -9.90 -11.43 -14.34
C LYS A 43 -9.93 -10.21 -15.26
N ILE A 44 -10.75 -9.21 -14.92
CA ILE A 44 -10.82 -7.94 -15.67
C ILE A 44 -9.49 -7.18 -15.54
N ALA A 45 -8.95 -7.06 -14.33
CA ALA A 45 -7.68 -6.39 -14.06
C ALA A 45 -6.53 -7.01 -14.88
N LYS A 46 -6.41 -8.34 -14.92
CA LYS A 46 -5.40 -9.04 -15.73
C LYS A 46 -5.55 -8.73 -17.23
N GLN A 47 -6.78 -8.69 -17.74
CA GLN A 47 -7.02 -8.35 -19.15
C GLN A 47 -6.66 -6.90 -19.48
N TYR A 48 -6.95 -5.97 -18.56
CA TYR A 48 -6.61 -4.57 -18.72
C TYR A 48 -5.11 -4.33 -18.63
N LEU A 49 -4.46 -4.85 -17.58
CA LEU A 49 -3.05 -4.62 -17.30
C LEU A 49 -2.12 -5.29 -18.31
N SER A 50 -2.46 -6.50 -18.80
CA SER A 50 -1.65 -7.17 -19.84
C SER A 50 -1.60 -6.42 -21.16
N LYS A 51 -2.57 -5.53 -21.43
CA LYS A 51 -2.62 -4.71 -22.65
C LYS A 51 -1.98 -3.34 -22.48
N ASN A 52 -1.99 -2.80 -21.27
CA ASN A 52 -1.66 -1.40 -21.02
C ASN A 52 -0.37 -1.20 -20.19
N SER A 53 0.12 -2.22 -19.49
CA SER A 53 1.32 -2.11 -18.64
C SER A 53 2.50 -2.89 -19.21
N THR A 54 3.70 -2.35 -19.03
CA THR A 54 4.98 -3.00 -19.35
C THR A 54 5.67 -3.58 -18.12
N ASN A 55 5.14 -3.34 -16.92
CA ASN A 55 5.71 -3.80 -15.68
C ASN A 55 5.57 -5.32 -15.52
N THR A 56 6.48 -5.92 -14.76
CA THR A 56 6.27 -7.27 -14.22
C THR A 56 5.23 -7.19 -13.11
N ILE A 57 4.04 -7.76 -13.34
CA ILE A 57 2.94 -7.76 -12.36
C ILE A 57 2.66 -9.19 -11.89
N ASN A 58 2.84 -9.42 -10.58
CA ASN A 58 2.49 -10.65 -9.90
C ASN A 58 1.12 -10.49 -9.23
N TYR A 59 0.21 -11.43 -9.51
CA TYR A 59 -1.15 -11.39 -8.99
C TYR A 59 -1.32 -12.45 -7.91
N ILE A 60 -1.79 -12.05 -6.74
CA ILE A 60 -2.17 -12.96 -5.67
C ILE A 60 -3.68 -12.90 -5.51
N GLN A 61 -4.33 -14.03 -5.75
CA GLN A 61 -5.78 -14.14 -5.62
C GLN A 61 -6.14 -14.74 -4.27
N GLY A 62 -7.11 -14.11 -3.60
CA GLY A 62 -7.78 -14.66 -2.43
C GLY A 62 -7.95 -13.65 -1.31
N ASP A 63 -8.62 -14.13 -0.26
CA ASP A 63 -8.84 -13.40 0.99
C ASP A 63 -7.51 -12.86 1.55
N PHE A 64 -7.43 -11.55 1.75
CA PHE A 64 -6.21 -10.86 2.20
C PHE A 64 -5.73 -11.38 3.55
N ASP A 65 -6.64 -11.70 4.46
CA ASP A 65 -6.32 -12.23 5.80
C ASP A 65 -5.59 -13.58 5.71
N LYS A 66 -5.78 -14.32 4.61
CA LYS A 66 -5.19 -15.64 4.38
C LYS A 66 -3.99 -15.63 3.45
N THR A 67 -3.86 -14.59 2.63
CA THR A 67 -2.90 -14.53 1.52
C THR A 67 -1.79 -13.53 1.75
N LEU A 68 -2.04 -12.39 2.42
CA LEU A 68 -1.05 -11.33 2.58
C LEU A 68 0.22 -11.84 3.25
N GLU A 69 0.14 -12.25 4.52
CA GLU A 69 1.32 -12.63 5.31
C GLU A 69 2.15 -13.74 4.66
N LYS A 70 1.50 -14.72 4.02
CA LYS A 70 2.17 -15.85 3.34
C LYS A 70 2.99 -15.42 2.13
N ASN A 71 2.66 -14.29 1.51
CA ASN A 71 3.31 -13.78 0.32
C ASN A 71 4.27 -12.61 0.61
N LEU A 72 4.45 -12.24 1.87
CA LEU A 72 5.44 -11.24 2.30
C LEU A 72 6.86 -11.84 2.35
N THR A 73 7.39 -12.23 1.20
CA THR A 73 8.67 -12.97 1.08
C THR A 73 9.89 -12.09 0.82
N LYS A 74 9.68 -10.81 0.48
CA LYS A 74 10.74 -9.84 0.18
C LYS A 74 10.42 -8.48 0.81
N LYS A 75 11.42 -7.61 0.87
CA LYS A 75 11.23 -6.21 1.27
C LYS A 75 10.52 -5.44 0.15
N TYR A 76 9.73 -4.44 0.53
CA TYR A 76 9.01 -3.57 -0.42
C TYR A 76 9.38 -2.12 -0.20
N ASP A 77 9.63 -1.41 -1.30
CA ASP A 77 9.95 0.02 -1.29
C ASP A 77 8.67 0.86 -1.14
N LEU A 78 7.56 0.39 -1.71
CA LEU A 78 6.24 1.02 -1.60
C LEU A 78 5.17 -0.03 -1.34
N ILE A 79 4.25 0.26 -0.40
CA ILE A 79 3.06 -0.54 -0.17
C ILE A 79 1.82 0.36 -0.20
N TYR A 80 0.87 0.06 -1.09
CA TYR A 80 -0.40 0.76 -1.23
C TYR A 80 -1.54 -0.08 -0.64
N PHE A 81 -2.26 0.50 0.31
CA PHE A 81 -3.37 -0.10 1.03
C PHE A 81 -4.69 0.50 0.51
N ASP A 82 -5.38 -0.23 -0.34
CA ASP A 82 -6.64 0.16 -1.02
C ASP A 82 -7.70 -0.95 -0.89
N GLY A 83 -7.72 -1.62 0.27
CA GLY A 83 -8.51 -2.83 0.49
C GLY A 83 -9.21 -2.85 1.83
N ASN A 84 -10.42 -3.42 1.85
CA ASN A 84 -11.29 -3.69 3.01
C ASN A 84 -11.85 -2.43 3.73
N HIS A 85 -11.06 -1.35 3.90
CA HIS A 85 -11.44 -0.07 4.56
C HIS A 85 -12.18 -0.25 5.90
N GLN A 86 -11.76 -1.25 6.67
CA GLN A 86 -12.22 -1.55 8.02
C GLN A 86 -11.05 -1.47 8.98
N LYS A 87 -11.31 -1.02 10.22
CA LYS A 87 -10.24 -0.77 11.21
C LYS A 87 -9.33 -1.97 11.43
N THR A 88 -9.91 -3.10 11.83
CA THR A 88 -9.15 -4.29 12.25
C THR A 88 -8.33 -4.89 11.11
N PRO A 89 -8.90 -5.14 9.91
CA PRO A 89 -8.13 -5.60 8.76
C PRO A 89 -6.98 -4.65 8.38
N THR A 90 -7.24 -3.34 8.29
CA THR A 90 -6.20 -2.34 7.95
C THR A 90 -5.03 -2.37 8.93
N ILE A 91 -5.32 -2.43 10.23
CA ILE A 91 -4.27 -2.54 11.27
C ILE A 91 -3.50 -3.87 11.13
N ASN A 92 -4.19 -4.98 10.90
CA ASN A 92 -3.55 -6.29 10.74
C ASN A 92 -2.64 -6.34 9.49
N TYR A 93 -3.08 -5.75 8.38
CA TYR A 93 -2.29 -5.64 7.16
C TYR A 93 -1.06 -4.76 7.37
N PHE A 94 -1.23 -3.62 8.04
CA PHE A 94 -0.13 -2.74 8.43
C PHE A 94 0.92 -3.50 9.26
N GLU A 95 0.51 -4.18 10.34
CA GLU A 95 1.41 -4.94 11.21
C GLU A 95 2.14 -6.08 10.46
N SER A 96 1.45 -6.75 9.54
CA SER A 96 2.06 -7.77 8.68
C SER A 96 3.11 -7.14 7.77
N CYS A 97 2.78 -6.02 7.14
CA CYS A 97 3.66 -5.30 6.22
C CYS A 97 4.88 -4.69 6.92
N LEU A 98 4.80 -4.33 8.21
CA LEU A 98 5.96 -3.87 8.99
C LEU A 98 7.09 -4.90 9.07
N LYS A 99 6.82 -6.19 8.84
CA LYS A 99 7.84 -7.25 8.80
C LYS A 99 8.72 -7.13 7.55
N VAL A 100 8.16 -6.60 6.46
CA VAL A 100 8.84 -6.42 5.16
C VAL A 100 9.18 -4.97 4.83
N ALA A 101 8.91 -4.03 5.74
CA ALA A 101 9.44 -2.67 5.63
C ALA A 101 10.96 -2.64 5.83
N HIS A 102 11.60 -1.64 5.22
CA HIS A 102 12.97 -1.18 5.48
C HIS A 102 12.95 0.33 5.77
N ASN A 103 14.13 0.92 6.03
CA ASN A 103 14.25 2.32 6.47
C ASN A 103 13.58 3.32 5.51
N ASP A 104 13.66 3.03 4.21
CA ASP A 104 13.19 3.90 3.13
C ASP A 104 11.85 3.44 2.52
N SER A 105 11.17 2.46 3.14
CA SER A 105 9.84 2.05 2.70
C SER A 105 8.84 3.19 2.85
N ILE A 106 7.86 3.23 1.94
CA ILE A 106 6.74 4.18 1.97
C ILE A 106 5.45 3.38 2.00
N PHE A 107 4.60 3.61 2.99
CA PHE A 107 3.25 3.04 3.01
C PHE A 107 2.23 4.13 2.69
N ILE A 108 1.27 3.81 1.83
CA ILE A 108 0.22 4.72 1.38
C ILE A 108 -1.13 4.10 1.70
N PHE A 109 -2.00 4.83 2.39
CA PHE A 109 -3.32 4.39 2.79
C PHE A 109 -4.37 5.24 2.11
N ASP A 110 -5.28 4.58 1.38
CA ASP A 110 -6.47 5.22 0.83
C ASP A 110 -7.55 5.39 1.90
N ASP A 111 -8.40 6.40 1.73
CA ASP A 111 -9.63 6.56 2.51
C ASP A 111 -9.45 6.61 4.05
N ILE A 112 -8.37 7.26 4.51
CA ILE A 112 -8.00 7.35 5.94
C ILE A 112 -9.08 7.97 6.84
N TYR A 113 -10.02 8.73 6.28
CA TYR A 113 -11.15 9.34 6.99
C TYR A 113 -12.53 8.92 6.46
N TRP A 114 -12.60 7.85 5.65
CA TRP A 114 -13.86 7.34 5.09
C TRP A 114 -14.92 7.02 6.15
N SER A 115 -14.48 6.53 7.30
CA SER A 115 -15.36 6.17 8.42
C SER A 115 -14.66 6.46 9.75
N LYS A 116 -15.44 6.49 10.84
CA LYS A 116 -14.89 6.58 12.20
C LYS A 116 -13.87 5.46 12.46
N GLU A 117 -14.12 4.26 11.96
CA GLU A 117 -13.22 3.12 12.09
C GLU A 117 -11.90 3.33 11.35
N MET A 118 -11.93 3.89 10.14
CA MET A 118 -10.71 4.21 9.40
C MET A 118 -9.93 5.37 10.06
N THR A 119 -10.62 6.37 10.59
CA THR A 119 -9.99 7.40 11.43
C THR A 119 -9.24 6.78 12.60
N GLU A 120 -9.86 5.83 13.30
CA GLU A 120 -9.23 5.12 14.42
C GLU A 120 -8.03 4.26 13.98
N ALA A 121 -8.09 3.63 12.80
CA ALA A 121 -6.97 2.91 12.23
C ALA A 121 -5.81 3.86 11.87
N TRP A 122 -6.12 5.02 11.31
CA TRP A 122 -5.11 6.03 10.99
C TRP A 122 -4.42 6.58 12.23
N GLU A 123 -5.18 6.88 13.29
CA GLU A 123 -4.58 7.28 14.58
C GLU A 123 -3.68 6.19 15.17
N TYR A 124 -4.09 4.91 15.06
CA TYR A 124 -3.24 3.77 15.45
C TYR A 124 -1.92 3.77 14.67
N ILE A 125 -1.97 3.85 13.34
CA ILE A 125 -0.80 3.84 12.46
C ILE A 125 0.14 5.01 12.79
N LYS A 126 -0.38 6.23 12.91
CA LYS A 126 0.40 7.41 13.31
C LYS A 126 1.11 7.21 14.66
N SER A 127 0.43 6.59 15.62
CA SER A 127 0.99 6.37 16.96
C SER A 127 2.08 5.29 16.99
N HIS A 128 2.15 4.41 16.00
CA HIS A 128 3.02 3.24 16.01
C HIS A 128 4.51 3.60 16.12
N GLN A 129 5.27 2.86 16.95
CA GLN A 129 6.66 3.18 17.32
C GLN A 129 7.65 3.15 16.14
N LYS A 130 7.39 2.34 15.11
CA LYS A 130 8.23 2.27 13.90
C LYS A 130 7.97 3.42 12.93
N VAL A 131 6.83 4.10 13.05
CA VAL A 131 6.46 5.20 12.17
C VAL A 131 7.19 6.46 12.60
N ALA A 132 7.98 7.01 11.68
CA ALA A 132 8.72 8.25 11.88
C ALA A 132 7.89 9.44 11.37
N ILE A 133 7.50 9.44 10.10
CA ILE A 133 6.75 10.56 9.53
C ILE A 133 5.42 10.08 9.00
N THR A 134 4.37 10.85 9.25
CA THR A 134 3.13 10.76 8.48
C THR A 134 2.78 12.06 7.79
N ILE A 135 2.20 11.96 6.59
CA ILE A 135 1.63 13.08 5.85
C ILE A 135 0.18 12.73 5.54
N ASP A 136 -0.71 13.59 6.01
CA ASP A 136 -2.15 13.45 5.88
C ASP A 136 -2.68 14.44 4.83
N PHE A 137 -3.24 13.91 3.76
CA PHE A 137 -3.88 14.65 2.66
C PHE A 137 -5.40 14.54 2.69
N PHE A 138 -5.99 14.25 3.86
CA PHE A 138 -7.41 14.01 4.09
C PHE A 138 -7.98 12.74 3.43
N HIS A 139 -7.80 12.58 2.12
CA HIS A 139 -8.22 11.37 1.39
C HIS A 139 -7.14 10.29 1.38
N LEU A 140 -5.88 10.66 1.65
CA LEU A 140 -4.72 9.79 1.54
C LEU A 140 -3.78 10.00 2.72
N GLY A 141 -3.26 8.93 3.31
CA GLY A 141 -2.20 8.98 4.32
C GLY A 141 -0.91 8.38 3.80
N ILE A 142 0.22 9.06 3.98
CA ILE A 142 1.55 8.54 3.64
C ILE A 142 2.37 8.36 4.91
N VAL A 143 3.10 7.25 5.00
CA VAL A 143 3.88 6.85 6.19
C VAL A 143 5.31 6.52 5.78
N PHE A 144 6.26 7.04 6.54
CA PHE A 144 7.70 6.82 6.39
C PHE A 144 8.34 6.25 7.67
N PHE A 145 9.41 5.48 7.51
CA PHE A 145 10.05 4.71 8.59
C PHE A 145 11.51 5.11 8.88
N ARG A 146 12.01 6.19 8.26
CA ARG A 146 13.43 6.60 8.37
C ARG A 146 13.79 6.94 9.81
N LYS A 147 14.72 6.17 10.37
CA LYS A 147 15.14 6.32 11.78
C LYS A 147 15.93 7.58 12.07
N GLU A 148 16.47 8.21 11.04
CA GLU A 148 17.22 9.46 11.14
C GLU A 148 16.31 10.68 11.33
N GLN A 149 15.00 10.52 11.16
CA GLN A 149 14.02 11.59 11.30
C GLN A 149 13.30 11.49 12.63
N VAL A 150 13.02 12.65 13.24
CA VAL A 150 12.19 12.74 14.44
C VAL A 150 10.75 12.40 14.08
N LYS A 151 10.03 11.83 15.04
CA LYS A 151 8.63 11.48 14.85
C LYS A 151 7.77 12.73 14.64
N GLU A 152 7.18 12.88 13.46
CA GLU A 152 6.38 14.05 13.09
C GLU A 152 5.15 13.66 12.25
N ASN A 153 4.04 14.36 12.46
CA ASN A 153 2.80 14.16 11.71
C ASN A 153 2.40 15.49 11.06
N PHE A 154 2.29 15.50 9.74
CA PHE A 154 1.90 16.67 8.95
C PHE A 154 0.48 16.50 8.44
N ILE A 155 -0.32 17.57 8.51
CA ILE A 155 -1.63 17.64 7.88
C ILE A 155 -1.55 18.73 6.81
N ILE A 156 -1.72 18.35 5.56
CA ILE A 156 -1.73 19.28 4.43
C ILE A 156 -3.18 19.68 4.18
N ARG A 157 -3.48 20.95 4.44
CA ARG A 157 -4.79 21.54 4.13
C ARG A 157 -4.65 22.36 2.86
N GLY A 158 -5.35 21.93 1.80
CA GLY A 158 -5.59 22.70 0.58
C GLY A 158 -6.83 23.55 0.69
#